data_AF-D1BY93-F1
#
_entry.id   AF-D1BY93-F1
#
_cell.length_a   1.000
_cell.length_b   1.000
_cell.length_c   1.000
_cell.angle_alpha   90.00
_cell.angle_beta   90.00
_cell.angle_gamma   90.00
#
_symmetry.space_group_name_H-M   'P 1'
#
loop_
_entity.id
_entity.type
_entity.pdbx_description
1 polymer ?
#
loop_
_entity_poly.entity_id
_entity_poly.type
_entity_poly.pdbx_seq_one_letter_code
_entity_poly.pdbx_strand_id
1 'polypeptide(L)'
;MTSARVPDGTDLVDERPQGFFHSRRWLFGEMLVGALISLVAAFVLSSEAVTLAANPDATFACDLGTVFSCSQVALSWQASLFGFPNAFLGIAAEPVVITIAVLGLSGMRFPRWFMISAQTMYLFGFVFAYWLFFEAVFTIGALCVWCLTVQLATTVVFFSMLHLNILDDNLRWPPRVQRVAMSVVRSGGLGYLLAAWLIATIAVVLLKYGAALLG
;
A
#
# COMPACT_ATOMS: atom_id res chain seq x y z
N MET A 1 -17.56 -47.30 -13.69
CA MET A 1 -18.65 -46.42 -13.24
C MET A 1 -18.12 -45.53 -12.14
N THR A 2 -17.55 -44.39 -12.51
CA THR A 2 -17.08 -43.35 -11.58
C THR A 2 -18.30 -42.60 -11.08
N SER A 3 -18.62 -42.76 -9.79
CA SER A 3 -19.66 -41.99 -9.12
C SER A 3 -19.32 -40.49 -9.20
N ALA A 4 -20.10 -39.74 -9.96
CA ALA A 4 -20.07 -38.29 -9.91
C ALA A 4 -20.66 -37.88 -8.54
N ARG A 5 -19.80 -37.43 -7.63
CA ARG A 5 -20.22 -36.86 -6.34
C ARG A 5 -21.05 -35.60 -6.64
N VAL A 6 -22.29 -35.58 -6.18
CA VAL A 6 -23.14 -34.37 -6.18
C VAL A 6 -22.49 -33.38 -5.21
N PRO A 7 -22.15 -32.15 -5.64
CA PRO A 7 -21.63 -31.14 -4.73
C PRO A 7 -22.69 -30.83 -3.67
N ASP A 8 -22.31 -30.88 -2.38
CA ASP A 8 -23.18 -30.49 -1.28
C ASP A 8 -23.27 -28.94 -1.24
N GLY A 9 -24.36 -28.39 -0.69
CA GLY A 9 -24.56 -26.93 -0.57
C GLY A 9 -23.48 -26.22 0.25
N THR A 10 -22.64 -26.97 0.98
CA THR A 10 -21.43 -26.50 1.66
C THR A 10 -20.27 -26.23 0.71
N ASP A 11 -20.20 -26.91 -0.43
CA ASP A 11 -19.11 -26.76 -1.41
C ASP A 11 -19.13 -25.36 -2.04
N LEU A 12 -20.33 -24.79 -2.24
CA LEU A 12 -20.52 -23.41 -2.71
C LEU A 12 -20.03 -22.36 -1.70
N VAL A 13 -19.96 -22.70 -0.41
CA VAL A 13 -19.47 -21.82 0.65
C VAL A 13 -17.94 -21.89 0.76
N ASP A 14 -17.30 -22.96 0.31
CA ASP A 14 -15.84 -23.17 0.37
C ASP A 14 -15.10 -22.91 -0.95
N GLU A 15 -15.82 -22.73 -2.07
CA GLU A 15 -15.17 -22.36 -3.33
C GLU A 15 -14.58 -20.94 -3.28
N ARG A 16 -13.31 -20.82 -3.67
CA ARG A 16 -12.66 -19.51 -3.84
C ARG A 16 -13.48 -18.66 -4.81
N PRO A 17 -13.74 -17.37 -4.50
CA PRO A 17 -14.36 -16.48 -5.46
C PRO A 17 -13.60 -16.51 -6.78
N GLN A 18 -14.34 -16.79 -7.85
CA GLN A 18 -13.82 -16.85 -9.21
C GLN A 18 -13.91 -15.47 -9.86
N GLY A 19 -12.85 -15.05 -10.53
CA GLY A 19 -12.80 -13.76 -11.21
C GLY A 19 -11.37 -13.28 -11.42
N PHE A 20 -11.17 -12.42 -12.42
CA PHE A 20 -9.86 -11.88 -12.76
C PHE A 20 -9.19 -11.18 -11.58
N PHE A 21 -9.94 -10.33 -10.87
CA PHE A 21 -9.49 -9.57 -9.69
C PHE A 21 -9.26 -10.43 -8.43
N HIS A 22 -9.75 -11.67 -8.39
CA HIS A 22 -9.51 -12.63 -7.31
C HIS A 22 -8.36 -13.58 -7.62
N SER A 23 -7.82 -13.53 -8.84
CA SER A 23 -6.74 -14.43 -9.26
C SER A 23 -5.45 -14.09 -8.53
N ARG A 24 -4.73 -15.12 -8.07
CA ARG A 24 -3.42 -14.92 -7.41
C ARG A 24 -2.43 -14.18 -8.29
N ARG A 25 -2.48 -14.44 -9.61
CA ARG A 25 -1.62 -13.78 -10.60
C ARG A 25 -1.87 -12.27 -10.65
N TRP A 26 -3.14 -11.86 -10.64
CA TRP A 26 -3.49 -10.44 -10.60
C TRP A 26 -3.01 -9.80 -9.30
N LEU A 27 -3.35 -10.39 -8.16
CA LEU A 27 -3.02 -9.81 -6.84
C LEU A 27 -1.51 -9.70 -6.63
N PHE A 28 -0.72 -10.74 -6.93
CA PHE A 28 0.73 -10.65 -6.86
C PHE A 28 1.32 -9.71 -7.93
N GLY A 29 0.71 -9.62 -9.11
CA GLY A 29 1.13 -8.68 -10.16
C GLY A 29 0.93 -7.22 -9.73
N GLU A 30 -0.23 -6.90 -9.16
CA GLU A 30 -0.54 -5.58 -8.60
C GLU A 30 0.44 -5.23 -7.47
N MET A 31 0.72 -6.17 -6.56
CA MET A 31 1.71 -6.00 -5.51
C MET A 31 3.11 -5.73 -6.06
N LEU A 32 3.52 -6.46 -7.11
CA LEU A 32 4.83 -6.28 -7.74
C LEU A 32 4.97 -4.89 -8.35
N VAL A 33 3.98 -4.45 -9.13
CA VAL A 33 4.00 -3.12 -9.76
C VAL A 33 3.98 -2.01 -8.71
N GLY A 34 3.12 -2.13 -7.70
CA GLY A 34 3.05 -1.18 -6.58
C GLY A 34 4.39 -1.08 -5.85
N ALA A 35 4.98 -2.21 -5.48
CA ALA A 35 6.26 -2.23 -4.76
C ALA A 35 7.43 -1.71 -5.60
N LEU A 36 7.46 -1.96 -6.91
CA LEU A 36 8.47 -1.39 -7.81
C LEU A 36 8.36 0.13 -7.91
N ILE A 37 7.15 0.67 -8.07
CA ILE A 37 6.90 2.11 -8.11
C ILE A 37 7.31 2.75 -6.77
N SER A 38 6.90 2.13 -5.67
CA SER A 38 7.23 2.58 -4.32
C SER A 38 8.74 2.57 -4.06
N LEU A 39 9.45 1.52 -4.51
CA LEU A 39 10.90 1.43 -4.37
C LEU A 39 11.62 2.54 -5.15
N VAL A 40 11.18 2.86 -6.36
CA VAL A 40 11.74 3.97 -7.14
C VAL A 40 11.53 5.29 -6.42
N ALA A 41 10.32 5.55 -5.93
CA ALA A 41 10.02 6.76 -5.18
C ALA A 41 10.85 6.86 -3.89
N ALA A 42 10.99 5.75 -3.15
CA ALA A 42 11.83 5.68 -1.95
C ALA A 42 13.32 5.91 -2.23
N PHE A 43 13.81 5.42 -3.38
CA PHE A 43 15.19 5.67 -3.81
C PHE A 43 15.44 7.14 -4.11
N VAL A 44 14.53 7.79 -4.85
CA VAL A 44 14.60 9.23 -5.13
C VAL A 44 14.57 10.02 -3.82
N LEU A 45 13.58 9.78 -2.95
CA LEU A 45 13.45 10.44 -1.66
C LEU A 45 14.70 10.28 -0.78
N SER A 46 15.30 9.09 -0.77
CA SER A 46 16.51 8.83 0.01
C SER A 46 17.72 9.59 -0.56
N SER A 47 17.84 9.68 -1.89
CA SER A 47 18.89 10.46 -2.54
C SER A 47 18.74 11.97 -2.28
N GLU A 48 17.51 12.47 -2.30
CA GLU A 48 17.19 13.87 -1.98
C GLU A 48 17.50 14.17 -0.52
N ALA A 49 17.13 13.28 0.41
CA ALA A 49 17.44 13.44 1.83
C ALA A 49 18.96 13.50 2.11
N VAL A 50 19.76 12.68 1.42
CA VAL A 50 21.23 12.75 1.52
C VAL A 50 21.78 14.06 0.97
N THR A 51 21.22 14.55 -0.14
CA THR A 51 21.61 15.83 -0.73
C THR A 51 21.31 16.98 0.23
N LEU A 52 20.14 16.96 0.86
CA LEU A 52 19.68 17.97 1.80
C LEU A 52 20.50 17.96 3.10
N ALA A 53 21.00 16.80 3.51
CA ALA A 53 21.92 16.69 4.64
C ALA A 53 23.27 17.37 4.38
N ALA A 54 23.72 17.43 3.11
CA ALA A 54 24.94 18.13 2.71
C ALA A 54 24.70 19.63 2.45
N ASN A 55 23.55 19.96 1.85
CA ASN A 55 23.15 21.34 1.56
C ASN A 55 21.64 21.52 1.85
N PRO A 56 21.28 22.11 3.01
CA PRO A 56 19.88 22.33 3.38
C PRO A 56 19.10 23.26 2.44
N ASP A 57 19.80 24.09 1.66
CA ASP A 57 19.20 25.02 0.68
C ASP A 57 19.01 24.38 -0.70
N ALA A 58 19.23 23.06 -0.84
CA ALA A 58 19.02 22.35 -2.09
C ALA A 58 17.53 22.29 -2.46
N THR A 59 17.22 22.65 -3.71
CA THR A 59 15.89 22.55 -4.31
C THR A 59 15.82 21.36 -5.26
N PHE A 60 14.68 20.68 -5.31
CA PHE A 60 14.50 19.48 -6.12
C PHE A 60 13.56 19.72 -7.31
N ALA A 61 13.67 18.88 -8.35
CA ALA A 61 12.82 18.98 -9.54
C ALA A 61 11.33 18.75 -9.23
N CYS A 62 11.00 18.11 -8.11
CA CYS A 62 9.63 17.91 -7.66
C CYS A 62 9.08 19.06 -6.78
N ASP A 63 9.84 20.13 -6.57
CA ASP A 63 9.36 21.38 -5.96
C ASP A 63 8.56 22.19 -7.01
N LEU A 64 7.27 21.85 -7.14
CA LEU A 64 6.33 22.43 -8.10
C LEU A 64 5.43 23.46 -7.38
N GLY A 65 5.97 24.65 -7.16
CA GLY A 65 5.23 25.78 -6.59
C GLY A 65 5.08 25.72 -5.06
N THR A 66 4.03 26.35 -4.54
CA THR A 66 3.84 26.53 -3.09
C THR A 66 3.19 25.32 -2.41
N VAL A 67 2.41 24.53 -3.16
CA VAL A 67 1.70 23.36 -2.62
C VAL A 67 2.58 22.12 -2.68
N PHE A 68 3.24 21.86 -3.82
CA PHE A 68 4.08 20.69 -3.98
C PHE A 68 5.55 21.04 -3.72
N SER A 69 6.04 20.78 -2.52
CA SER A 69 7.44 20.95 -2.16
C SER A 69 7.98 19.72 -1.41
N CYS A 70 8.83 18.97 -2.10
CA CYS A 70 9.56 17.83 -1.54
C CYS A 70 10.59 18.29 -0.50
N SER A 71 11.29 19.40 -0.76
CA SER A 71 12.32 19.94 0.13
C SER A 71 11.74 20.37 1.48
N GLN A 72 10.60 21.09 1.50
CA GLN A 72 9.93 21.48 2.74
C GLN A 72 9.48 20.27 3.57
N VAL A 73 8.93 19.25 2.91
CA VAL A 73 8.52 18.01 3.60
C VAL A 73 9.75 17.27 4.15
N ALA A 74 10.84 17.19 3.40
CA ALA A 74 12.07 16.50 3.79
C ALA A 74 12.81 17.17 4.97
N LEU A 75 12.72 18.50 5.11
CA LEU A 75 13.29 19.24 6.24
C LEU A 75 12.48 19.12 7.53
N SER A 76 11.26 18.59 7.46
CA SER A 76 10.40 18.42 8.62
C SER A 76 10.97 17.37 9.60
N TRP A 77 10.69 17.54 10.89
CA TRP A 77 11.12 16.55 11.89
C TRP A 77 10.39 15.22 11.72
N GLN A 78 9.17 15.23 11.18
CA GLN A 78 8.40 14.03 10.85
C GLN A 78 9.11 13.17 9.79
N ALA A 79 9.86 13.79 8.88
CA ALA A 79 10.67 13.08 7.88
C ALA A 79 11.84 12.32 8.51
N SER A 80 12.26 12.66 9.74
CA SER A 80 13.38 12.04 10.44
C SER A 80 13.00 11.46 11.81
N LEU A 81 11.73 11.09 12.00
CA LEU A 81 11.16 10.63 13.29
C LEU A 81 12.01 9.58 14.02
N PHE A 82 12.61 8.64 13.30
CA PHE A 82 13.41 7.56 13.86
C PHE A 82 14.91 7.91 13.99
N GLY A 83 15.28 9.17 13.87
CA GLY A 83 16.67 9.66 13.88
C GLY A 83 17.37 9.57 12.52
N PHE A 84 16.66 9.12 11.48
CA PHE A 84 17.15 9.06 10.10
C PHE A 84 15.99 9.31 9.12
N PRO A 85 16.26 9.68 7.86
CA PRO A 85 15.21 9.93 6.86
C PRO A 85 14.31 8.71 6.67
N ASN A 86 13.00 8.88 6.86
CA ASN A 86 12.02 7.81 6.77
C ASN A 86 11.97 7.12 5.39
N ALA A 87 12.46 7.79 4.33
CA ALA A 87 12.61 7.24 2.98
C ALA A 87 13.42 5.92 2.94
N PHE A 88 14.38 5.75 3.85
CA PHE A 88 15.17 4.52 3.96
C PHE A 88 14.34 3.32 4.40
N LEU A 89 13.20 3.53 5.09
CA LEU A 89 12.28 2.44 5.42
C LEU A 89 11.69 1.81 4.16
N GLY A 90 11.38 2.62 3.14
CA GLY A 90 10.90 2.13 1.84
C GLY A 90 11.96 1.29 1.14
N ILE A 91 13.22 1.74 1.12
CA ILE A 91 14.34 0.96 0.56
C ILE A 91 14.51 -0.39 1.27
N ALA A 92 14.31 -0.44 2.59
CA ALA A 92 14.41 -1.68 3.35
C ALA A 92 13.20 -2.61 3.14
N ALA A 93 11.99 -2.05 3.07
CA ALA A 93 10.75 -2.82 3.02
C ALA A 93 10.43 -3.33 1.61
N GLU A 94 10.45 -2.47 0.59
CA GLU A 94 9.93 -2.81 -0.75
C GLU A 94 10.62 -3.99 -1.44
N PRO A 95 11.95 -4.19 -1.34
CA PRO A 95 12.60 -5.38 -1.92
C PRO A 95 12.06 -6.71 -1.36
N VAL A 96 11.67 -6.73 -0.08
CA VAL A 96 11.05 -7.91 0.55
C VAL A 96 9.72 -8.22 -0.16
N VAL A 97 8.94 -7.19 -0.46
CA VAL A 97 7.62 -7.30 -1.08
C VAL A 97 7.71 -7.71 -2.53
N ILE A 98 8.65 -7.12 -3.27
CA ILE A 98 9.00 -7.54 -4.62
C ILE A 98 9.34 -9.03 -4.63
N THR A 99 10.14 -9.49 -3.66
CA THR A 99 10.49 -10.92 -3.52
C THR A 99 9.24 -11.77 -3.27
N ILE A 100 8.36 -11.36 -2.36
CA ILE A 100 7.09 -12.06 -2.09
C ILE A 100 6.23 -12.14 -3.36
N ALA A 101 6.13 -11.03 -4.10
CA ALA A 101 5.31 -10.95 -5.30
C ALA A 101 5.87 -11.84 -6.43
N VAL A 102 7.18 -11.82 -6.68
CA VAL A 102 7.84 -12.67 -7.68
C VAL A 102 7.69 -14.16 -7.34
N LEU A 103 7.94 -14.54 -6.09
CA LEU A 103 7.75 -15.92 -5.63
C LEU A 103 6.26 -16.34 -5.68
N GLY A 104 5.34 -15.43 -5.38
CA GLY A 104 3.91 -15.67 -5.52
C GLY A 104 3.49 -15.90 -6.98
N LEU A 105 4.04 -15.13 -7.91
CA LEU A 105 3.80 -15.27 -9.36
C LEU A 105 4.39 -16.58 -9.92
N SER A 106 5.50 -17.07 -9.37
CA SER A 106 6.06 -18.39 -9.73
C SER A 106 5.26 -19.57 -9.18
N GLY A 107 4.24 -19.30 -8.36
CA GLY A 107 3.34 -20.32 -7.78
C GLY A 107 3.80 -20.84 -6.42
N MET A 108 4.77 -20.17 -5.77
CA MET A 108 5.19 -20.54 -4.42
C MET A 108 4.04 -20.39 -3.42
N ARG A 109 3.92 -21.36 -2.52
CA ARG A 109 3.02 -21.30 -1.38
C ARG A 109 3.80 -20.88 -0.15
N PHE A 110 3.40 -19.76 0.45
CA PHE A 110 4.02 -19.26 1.66
C PHE A 110 3.42 -19.91 2.90
N PRO A 111 4.22 -20.14 3.96
CA PRO A 111 3.67 -20.55 5.24
C PRO A 111 2.85 -19.40 5.86
N ARG A 112 1.78 -19.74 6.59
CA ARG A 112 0.83 -18.75 7.11
C ARG A 112 1.48 -17.68 7.99
N TRP A 113 2.45 -18.06 8.83
CA TRP A 113 3.16 -17.12 9.73
C TRP A 113 3.88 -16.01 8.96
N PHE A 114 4.46 -16.35 7.81
CA PHE A 114 5.20 -15.41 6.98
C PHE A 114 4.27 -14.38 6.34
N MET A 115 3.09 -14.83 5.88
CA MET A 115 2.08 -13.94 5.33
C MET A 115 1.44 -13.03 6.41
N ILE A 116 1.27 -13.53 7.64
CA ILE A 116 0.85 -12.70 8.78
C ILE A 116 1.91 -11.63 9.08
N SER A 117 3.19 -11.99 9.13
CA SER A 117 4.25 -11.01 9.38
C SER A 117 4.34 -9.96 8.29
N ALA A 118 4.20 -10.37 7.02
CA ALA A 118 4.19 -9.44 5.89
C ALA A 118 3.01 -8.46 5.98
N GLN A 119 1.80 -8.96 6.29
CA GLN A 119 0.62 -8.10 6.47
C GLN A 119 0.78 -7.14 7.64
N THR A 120 1.37 -7.61 8.74
CA THR A 120 1.56 -6.82 9.95
C THR A 120 2.55 -5.69 9.70
N MET A 121 3.66 -5.97 9.02
CA MET A 121 4.62 -4.95 8.60
C MET A 121 3.94 -3.91 7.70
N TYR A 122 3.15 -4.36 6.73
CA TYR A 122 2.41 -3.47 5.83
C TYR A 122 1.33 -2.65 6.54
N LEU A 123 0.69 -3.20 7.57
CA LEU A 123 -0.26 -2.45 8.39
C LEU A 123 0.44 -1.29 9.11
N PHE A 124 1.61 -1.53 9.69
CA PHE A 124 2.40 -0.46 10.30
C PHE A 124 2.84 0.59 9.27
N GLY A 125 3.33 0.15 8.11
CA GLY A 125 3.69 1.05 7.00
C GLY A 125 2.50 1.88 6.51
N PHE A 126 1.33 1.26 6.35
CA PHE A 126 0.09 1.92 5.96
C PHE A 126 -0.33 2.99 6.98
N VAL A 127 -0.41 2.63 8.27
CA VAL A 127 -0.78 3.58 9.33
C VAL A 127 0.22 4.74 9.39
N PHE A 128 1.51 4.43 9.29
CA PHE A 128 2.57 5.45 9.31
C PHE A 128 2.48 6.39 8.10
N ALA A 129 2.24 5.87 6.89
CA ALA A 129 2.07 6.68 5.69
C ALA A 129 0.86 7.63 5.79
N TYR A 130 -0.26 7.17 6.36
CA TYR A 130 -1.43 8.01 6.56
C TYR A 130 -1.26 9.04 7.67
N TRP A 131 -0.48 8.73 8.71
CA TRP A 131 -0.08 9.71 9.70
C TRP A 131 0.81 10.80 9.08
N LEU A 132 1.83 10.42 8.29
CA LEU A 132 2.67 11.38 7.57
C LEU A 132 1.89 12.24 6.58
N PHE A 133 0.91 11.65 5.89
CA PHE A 133 0.01 12.40 5.02
C PHE A 133 -0.81 13.42 5.79
N PHE A 134 -1.36 13.04 6.95
CA PHE A 134 -2.07 13.97 7.81
C PHE A 134 -1.15 15.12 8.25
N GLU A 135 0.07 14.83 8.68
CA GLU A 135 1.07 15.84 9.05
C GLU A 135 1.43 16.75 7.88
N ALA A 136 1.66 16.20 6.69
CA ALA A 136 1.96 16.97 5.48
C ALA A 136 0.82 17.94 5.13
N VAL A 137 -0.41 17.42 5.14
CA VAL A 137 -1.61 18.19 4.78
C VAL A 137 -1.94 19.22 5.85
N PHE A 138 -1.99 18.86 7.13
CA PHE A 138 -2.55 19.70 8.20
C PHE A 138 -1.54 20.47 9.03
N THR A 139 -0.30 20.00 9.12
CA THR A 139 0.74 20.61 9.96
C THR A 139 1.77 21.35 9.12
N ILE A 140 2.37 20.68 8.14
CA ILE A 140 3.46 21.23 7.31
C ILE A 140 2.89 22.22 6.28
N GLY A 141 1.75 21.89 5.69
CA GLY A 141 1.12 22.71 4.66
C GLY A 141 1.69 22.51 3.25
N ALA A 142 2.62 21.57 3.07
CA ALA A 142 3.23 21.22 1.79
C ALA A 142 3.07 19.71 1.49
N LEU A 143 3.00 19.37 0.20
CA LEU A 143 2.86 18.01 -0.30
C LEU A 143 4.10 17.59 -1.10
N CYS A 144 4.46 16.32 -1.00
CA CYS A 144 5.55 15.74 -1.80
C CYS A 144 4.97 14.69 -2.76
N VAL A 145 5.25 14.84 -4.05
CA VAL A 145 4.74 13.94 -5.10
C VAL A 145 5.25 12.51 -4.88
N TRP A 146 6.50 12.34 -4.46
CA TRP A 146 7.07 11.03 -4.18
C TRP A 146 6.50 10.39 -2.93
N CYS A 147 6.28 11.16 -1.85
CA CYS A 147 5.61 10.65 -0.65
C CYS A 147 4.18 10.18 -0.94
N LEU A 148 3.42 10.97 -1.72
CA LEU A 148 2.08 10.57 -2.16
C LEU A 148 2.15 9.29 -3.01
N THR A 149 3.14 9.17 -3.89
CA THR A 149 3.37 7.95 -4.68
C THR A 149 3.60 6.73 -3.78
N VAL A 150 4.50 6.82 -2.81
CA VAL A 150 4.76 5.73 -1.83
C VAL A 150 3.49 5.41 -1.04
N GLN A 151 2.74 6.42 -0.61
CA GLN A 151 1.51 6.21 0.16
C GLN A 151 0.44 5.48 -0.65
N LEU A 152 0.18 5.92 -1.89
CA LEU A 152 -0.81 5.29 -2.76
C LEU A 152 -0.38 3.87 -3.13
N ALA A 153 0.90 3.66 -3.45
CA ALA A 153 1.44 2.32 -3.71
C ALA A 153 1.32 1.40 -2.49
N THR A 154 1.70 1.87 -1.30
CA THR A 154 1.56 1.13 -0.04
C THR A 154 0.11 0.75 0.22
N THR A 155 -0.83 1.65 -0.07
CA THR A 155 -2.27 1.42 0.07
C THR A 155 -2.72 0.28 -0.84
N VAL A 156 -2.38 0.35 -2.13
CA VAL A 156 -2.71 -0.71 -3.09
C VAL A 156 -2.15 -2.05 -2.63
N VAL A 157 -0.85 -2.10 -2.33
CA VAL A 157 -0.19 -3.34 -1.90
C VAL A 157 -0.78 -3.90 -0.60
N PHE A 158 -1.11 -3.05 0.37
CA PHE A 158 -1.75 -3.45 1.61
C PHE A 158 -3.09 -4.14 1.36
N PHE A 159 -3.94 -3.56 0.50
CA PHE A 159 -5.24 -4.11 0.16
C PHE A 159 -5.12 -5.40 -0.66
N SER A 160 -4.19 -5.50 -1.61
CA SER A 160 -3.95 -6.73 -2.38
C SER A 160 -3.42 -7.86 -1.49
N MET A 161 -2.51 -7.55 -0.56
CA MET A 161 -2.01 -8.54 0.41
C MET A 161 -3.11 -8.96 1.39
N LEU A 162 -3.96 -8.03 1.84
CA LEU A 162 -5.10 -8.33 2.71
C LEU A 162 -6.10 -9.23 1.98
N HIS A 163 -6.37 -8.95 0.71
CA HIS A 163 -7.20 -9.79 -0.15
C HIS A 163 -6.67 -11.22 -0.20
N LEU A 164 -5.38 -11.41 -0.49
CA LEU A 164 -4.74 -12.73 -0.51
C LEU A 164 -4.85 -13.44 0.85
N ASN A 165 -4.61 -12.71 1.94
CA ASN A 165 -4.66 -13.27 3.28
C ASN A 165 -6.06 -13.69 3.72
N ILE A 166 -7.10 -13.00 3.26
CA ILE A 166 -8.49 -13.40 3.48
C ILE A 166 -8.81 -14.65 2.66
N LEU A 167 -8.43 -14.70 1.38
CA LEU A 167 -8.65 -15.86 0.49
C LEU A 167 -7.95 -17.14 0.96
N ASP A 168 -6.75 -17.00 1.54
CA ASP A 168 -5.94 -18.10 2.04
C ASP A 168 -6.20 -18.41 3.53
N ASP A 169 -7.12 -17.68 4.18
CA ASP A 169 -7.44 -17.78 5.61
C ASP A 169 -6.17 -17.68 6.50
N ASN A 170 -5.22 -16.81 6.15
CA ASN A 170 -3.94 -16.75 6.85
C ASN A 170 -4.05 -16.07 8.24
N LEU A 171 -4.99 -15.15 8.43
CA LEU A 171 -5.02 -14.24 9.59
C LEU A 171 -5.59 -14.85 10.89
N ARG A 172 -6.02 -16.11 10.88
CA ARG A 172 -6.60 -16.83 12.04
C ARG A 172 -7.67 -16.02 12.76
N TRP A 173 -8.54 -15.39 11.99
CA TRP A 173 -9.64 -14.61 12.54
C TRP A 173 -10.71 -15.52 13.17
N PRO A 174 -11.49 -15.00 14.14
CA PRO A 174 -12.66 -15.72 14.63
C PRO A 174 -13.58 -16.10 13.46
N PRO A 175 -14.26 -17.27 13.48
CA PRO A 175 -15.06 -17.76 12.35
C PRO A 175 -16.15 -16.81 11.86
N ARG A 176 -16.60 -15.88 12.72
CA ARG A 176 -17.55 -14.82 12.33
C ARG A 176 -16.90 -13.75 11.47
N VAL A 177 -15.72 -13.27 11.86
CA VAL A 177 -14.97 -12.23 11.15
C VAL A 177 -14.49 -12.77 9.81
N GLN A 178 -13.96 -14.00 9.78
CA GLN A 178 -13.52 -14.62 8.53
C GLN A 178 -14.65 -14.78 7.51
N ARG A 179 -15.86 -15.17 7.96
CA ARG A 179 -17.04 -15.25 7.08
C ARG A 179 -17.45 -13.89 6.51
N VAL A 180 -17.47 -12.84 7.35
CA VAL A 180 -17.79 -11.48 6.89
C VAL A 180 -16.73 -11.00 5.90
N ALA A 181 -15.44 -11.15 6.22
CA ALA A 181 -14.35 -10.77 5.34
C ALA A 181 -14.40 -11.48 3.99
N MET A 182 -14.64 -12.79 3.99
CA MET A 182 -14.84 -13.57 2.76
C MET A 182 -16.06 -13.08 1.97
N SER A 183 -17.15 -12.68 2.64
CA SER A 183 -18.32 -12.13 1.95
C SER A 183 -18.01 -10.80 1.26
N VAL A 184 -17.23 -9.91 1.91
CA VAL A 184 -16.77 -8.64 1.33
C VAL A 184 -15.82 -8.87 0.16
N VAL A 185 -14.92 -9.84 0.27
CA VAL A 185 -14.04 -10.21 -0.84
C VAL A 185 -14.85 -10.75 -2.02
N ARG A 186 -15.81 -11.67 -1.76
CA ARG A 186 -16.68 -12.26 -2.80
C ARG A 186 -17.53 -11.22 -3.54
N SER A 187 -17.98 -10.18 -2.87
CA SER A 187 -18.78 -9.11 -3.48
C SER A 187 -17.95 -8.10 -4.27
N GLY A 188 -16.63 -8.25 -4.32
CA GLY A 188 -15.72 -7.21 -4.83
C GLY A 188 -15.63 -5.99 -3.90
N GLY A 189 -16.25 -6.05 -2.71
CA GLY A 189 -16.33 -4.96 -1.74
C GLY A 189 -14.95 -4.42 -1.34
N LEU A 190 -13.94 -5.29 -1.23
CA LEU A 190 -12.59 -4.86 -0.91
C LEU A 190 -11.96 -3.96 -1.99
N GLY A 191 -12.28 -4.21 -3.27
CA GLY A 191 -11.86 -3.35 -4.38
C GLY A 191 -12.58 -2.00 -4.37
N TYR A 192 -13.90 -1.99 -4.08
CA TYR A 192 -14.64 -0.75 -3.89
C TYR A 192 -14.14 0.06 -2.69
N LEU A 193 -13.77 -0.61 -1.59
CA LEU A 193 -13.16 0.03 -0.42
C LEU A 193 -11.82 0.67 -0.77
N LEU A 194 -10.95 -0.05 -1.49
CA LEU A 194 -9.69 0.51 -1.99
C LEU A 194 -9.94 1.74 -2.86
N ALA A 195 -10.83 1.65 -3.86
CA ALA A 195 -11.15 2.76 -4.74
C ALA A 195 -11.71 3.96 -3.97
N ALA A 196 -12.66 3.74 -3.06
CA ALA A 196 -13.23 4.78 -2.21
C ALA A 196 -12.17 5.44 -1.32
N TRP A 197 -11.23 4.66 -0.79
CA TRP A 197 -10.14 5.16 0.06
C TRP A 197 -9.14 6.02 -0.72
N LEU A 198 -8.77 5.60 -1.93
CA LEU A 198 -7.92 6.39 -2.83
C LEU A 198 -8.62 7.69 -3.25
N ILE A 199 -9.91 7.61 -3.62
CA ILE A 199 -10.73 8.78 -3.96
C ILE A 199 -10.81 9.74 -2.76
N ALA A 200 -11.04 9.23 -1.54
CA ALA A 200 -11.09 10.06 -0.35
C ALA A 200 -9.74 10.77 -0.09
N THR A 201 -8.63 10.07 -0.27
CA THR A 201 -7.28 10.65 -0.12
C THR A 201 -7.06 11.78 -1.13
N ILE A 202 -7.43 11.57 -2.39
CA ILE A 202 -7.34 12.59 -3.45
C ILE A 202 -8.29 13.75 -3.17
N ALA A 203 -9.53 13.48 -2.74
CA ALA A 203 -10.51 14.49 -2.41
C ALA A 203 -10.05 15.40 -1.26
N VAL A 204 -9.38 14.85 -0.24
CA VAL A 204 -8.79 15.67 0.84
C VAL A 204 -7.76 16.65 0.29
N VAL A 205 -6.88 16.21 -0.62
CA VAL A 205 -5.90 17.09 -1.27
C VAL A 205 -6.59 18.16 -2.10
N LEU A 206 -7.56 17.78 -2.94
CA LEU A 206 -8.27 18.72 -3.80
C LEU A 206 -9.14 19.71 -3.04
N LEU A 207 -9.82 19.30 -1.96
CA LEU A 207 -10.64 20.21 -1.16
C LEU A 207 -9.79 21.23 -0.40
N LYS A 208 -8.60 20.83 0.05
CA LYS A 208 -7.72 21.72 0.81
C LYS A 208 -6.88 22.64 -0.09
N TYR A 209 -6.33 22.11 -1.17
CA TYR A 209 -5.40 22.82 -2.04
C TYR A 209 -5.99 23.18 -3.40
N GLY A 210 -7.22 22.79 -3.71
CA GLY A 210 -7.83 23.00 -5.04
C GLY A 210 -7.90 24.45 -5.47
N ALA A 211 -8.14 25.38 -4.54
CA ALA A 211 -8.13 26.80 -4.85
C ALA A 211 -6.73 27.32 -5.26
N ALA A 212 -5.66 26.71 -4.74
CA ALA A 212 -4.27 27.02 -5.11
C ALA A 212 -3.75 26.21 -6.31
N LEU A 213 -4.48 25.16 -6.71
CA LEU A 213 -4.14 24.30 -7.86
C LEU A 213 -4.90 24.67 -9.14
N LEU A 214 -6.09 25.27 -9.01
CA LEU A 214 -6.98 25.62 -10.12
C LEU A 214 -7.10 27.14 -10.35
N GLY A 215 -6.43 27.96 -9.55
CA GLY A 215 -6.36 29.42 -9.67
C GLY A 215 -4.92 29.88 -9.85
#